data_AF-A0AAQ4P9K3-F1
#
_entry.id   AF-A0AAQ4P9K3-F1
#
_cell.length_a   1.000
_cell.length_b   1.000
_cell.length_c   1.000
_cell.angle_alpha   90.00
_cell.angle_beta   90.00
_cell.angle_gamma   90.00
#
_symmetry.space_group_name_H-M   'P 1'
#
loop_
_entity.id
_entity.type
_entity.pdbx_description
1 polymer ?
#
loop_
_entity_poly.entity_id
_entity_poly.type
_entity_poly.pdbx_seq_one_letter_code
_entity_poly.pdbx_strand_id
1 'polypeptide(L)'
;MLLVLLLSLAVDGQMFGTLKSPDFPDPYPRDTVLRWNLSVPDGFRIKLYFSHFHLEPSYLCEYDYVKVEAEEEVLALFCGGEETDTEAVPDQKIITSSRNSMSLLFSSDFSNEERYSGFMAHYSAVDVDECSERTDEDLLCDHLCHNYIGGYYCSCRHGYLLHFDNHTCRVECSDGVFRERSGEFSSVDFPSPYPKSSACSYRIEVDPGFKLLLQFDPRFEVEDHPDISCPYDHLKITTGSKEFGPFCGNQPPAEIQTDSNVATVFFHSDNSGENLGWRITYTSTGSKCRAPEAPPNALLTPVQSEYSFKDHIVVTCSPGFTLMKDGENLDYYQLECQSEGSWSSSPPQCQKADRGGDALCFTSSPITAHISLILIN
;
A
#
# COMPACT_ATOMS: atom_id res chain seq x y z
N MET A 1 -6.98 -48.72 46.58
CA MET A 1 -7.79 -47.83 45.73
C MET A 1 -8.13 -46.62 46.58
N LEU A 2 -7.18 -45.69 46.71
CA LEU A 2 -7.37 -44.46 47.49
C LEU A 2 -7.91 -43.40 46.53
N LEU A 3 -9.09 -42.87 46.82
CA LEU A 3 -9.73 -41.81 46.05
C LEU A 3 -8.97 -40.52 46.38
N VAL A 4 -7.96 -40.16 45.57
CA VAL A 4 -7.29 -38.85 45.65
C VAL A 4 -8.32 -37.80 45.26
N LEU A 5 -8.78 -37.01 46.24
CA LEU A 5 -9.75 -35.95 46.01
C LEU A 5 -8.99 -34.77 45.40
N LEU A 6 -8.93 -34.71 44.06
CA LEU A 6 -8.34 -33.57 43.37
C LEU A 6 -9.28 -32.37 43.52
N LEU A 7 -8.93 -31.42 44.38
CA LEU A 7 -9.68 -30.17 44.51
C LEU A 7 -9.16 -29.19 43.45
N SER A 8 -9.91 -29.04 42.36
CA SER A 8 -9.64 -28.02 41.34
C SER A 8 -10.40 -26.74 41.68
N LEU A 9 -9.66 -25.66 41.90
CA LEU A 9 -10.23 -24.32 42.09
C LEU A 9 -10.03 -23.54 40.79
N ALA A 10 -11.11 -23.35 40.05
CA ALA A 10 -11.13 -22.42 38.93
C ALA A 10 -11.29 -21.00 39.48
N VAL A 11 -10.34 -20.12 39.16
CA VAL A 11 -10.45 -18.69 39.45
C VAL A 11 -10.64 -17.98 38.12
N ASP A 12 -11.91 -17.79 37.76
CA ASP A 12 -12.30 -17.24 36.47
C ASP A 12 -12.56 -15.73 36.56
N GLY A 13 -11.99 -14.97 35.62
CA GLY A 13 -12.24 -13.53 35.45
C GLY A 13 -11.64 -12.62 36.52
N GLN A 14 -10.83 -13.14 37.45
CA GLN A 14 -10.22 -12.33 38.51
C GLN A 14 -8.86 -11.77 38.05
N MET A 15 -8.73 -10.45 37.99
CA MET A 15 -7.53 -9.76 37.50
C MET A 15 -6.33 -9.84 38.44
N PHE A 16 -6.50 -10.28 39.69
CA PHE A 16 -5.41 -10.49 40.63
C PHE A 16 -5.89 -11.33 41.81
N GLY A 17 -4.98 -12.03 42.47
CA GLY A 17 -5.31 -12.82 43.64
C GLY A 17 -4.11 -13.33 44.41
N THR A 18 -4.40 -14.05 45.49
CA THR A 18 -3.39 -14.67 46.35
C THR A 18 -3.73 -16.14 46.52
N LEU A 19 -2.74 -17.00 46.31
CA LEU A 19 -2.81 -18.44 46.49
C LEU A 19 -1.96 -18.83 47.69
N LYS A 20 -2.43 -19.77 48.48
CA LYS A 20 -1.73 -20.24 49.68
C LYS A 20 -1.78 -21.75 49.74
N SER A 21 -0.74 -22.37 50.28
CA SER A 21 -0.81 -23.76 50.74
C SER A 21 -1.92 -23.91 51.80
N PRO A 22 -2.48 -25.12 51.97
CA PRO A 22 -3.46 -25.35 53.04
C PRO A 22 -2.88 -24.94 54.40
N ASP A 23 -3.74 -24.39 55.25
CA ASP A 23 -3.44 -23.97 56.63
C ASP A 23 -2.38 -22.85 56.79
N PHE A 24 -1.85 -22.28 55.71
CA PHE A 24 -0.87 -21.20 55.77
C PHE A 24 -1.32 -20.05 56.71
N PRO A 25 -0.49 -19.60 57.67
CA PRO A 25 0.96 -19.81 57.77
C PRO A 25 1.40 -21.05 58.58
N ASP A 26 0.46 -21.87 59.05
CA ASP A 26 0.78 -23.11 59.74
C ASP A 26 1.27 -24.18 58.75
N PRO A 27 1.95 -25.26 59.22
CA PRO A 27 2.48 -26.29 58.34
C PRO A 27 1.39 -27.00 57.52
N TYR A 28 1.69 -27.27 56.25
CA TYR A 28 0.73 -27.90 55.35
C TYR A 28 0.50 -29.39 55.67
N PRO A 29 -0.70 -29.92 55.37
CA PRO A 29 -1.01 -31.34 55.53
C PRO A 29 -0.32 -32.21 54.47
N ARG A 30 0.04 -33.44 54.85
CA ARG A 30 0.49 -34.52 53.94
C ARG A 30 -0.63 -35.00 53.02
N ASP A 31 -0.29 -35.82 52.03
CA ASP A 31 -1.21 -36.47 51.08
C ASP A 31 -2.17 -35.49 50.38
N THR A 32 -1.70 -34.28 50.10
CA THR A 32 -2.53 -33.18 49.61
C THR A 32 -2.14 -32.82 48.19
N VAL A 33 -3.16 -32.73 47.31
CA VAL A 33 -3.00 -32.26 45.94
C VAL A 33 -4.01 -31.15 45.67
N LEU A 34 -3.52 -29.95 45.39
CA LEU A 34 -4.34 -28.79 45.06
C LEU A 34 -3.94 -28.24 43.69
N ARG A 35 -4.94 -27.95 42.85
CA ARG A 35 -4.71 -27.30 41.57
C ARG A 35 -5.53 -26.02 41.47
N TRP A 36 -4.85 -24.91 41.21
CA TRP A 36 -5.46 -23.64 40.86
C TRP A 36 -5.32 -23.43 39.36
N ASN A 37 -6.44 -23.29 38.67
CA ASN A 37 -6.46 -22.92 37.26
C ASN A 37 -6.85 -21.45 37.19
N LEU A 38 -5.88 -20.62 36.85
CA LEU A 38 -6.01 -19.19 36.71
C LEU A 38 -6.34 -18.86 35.25
N SER A 39 -7.41 -18.10 35.05
CA SER A 39 -7.85 -17.62 33.75
C SER A 39 -8.14 -16.13 33.84
N VAL A 40 -7.54 -15.35 32.94
CA VAL A 40 -7.79 -13.91 32.78
C VAL A 40 -8.43 -13.64 31.42
N PRO A 41 -9.06 -12.48 31.19
CA PRO A 41 -9.62 -12.15 29.88
C PRO A 41 -8.56 -12.24 28.76
N ASP A 42 -9.02 -12.43 27.52
CA ASP A 42 -8.15 -12.32 26.34
C ASP A 42 -7.51 -10.92 26.28
N GLY A 43 -6.29 -10.82 25.71
CA GLY A 43 -5.48 -9.60 25.74
C GLY A 43 -4.66 -9.43 27.03
N PHE A 44 -4.70 -10.39 27.96
CA PHE A 44 -3.89 -10.39 29.18
C PHE A 44 -3.03 -11.64 29.32
N ARG A 45 -1.91 -11.49 30.05
CA ARG A 45 -1.08 -12.57 30.58
C ARG A 45 -1.14 -12.59 32.09
N ILE A 46 -0.78 -13.73 32.68
CA ILE A 46 -0.74 -13.93 34.11
C ILE A 46 0.70 -13.82 34.59
N LYS A 47 0.94 -12.85 35.45
CA LYS A 47 2.19 -12.69 36.19
C LYS A 47 2.01 -13.29 37.59
N LEU A 48 2.88 -14.21 37.98
CA LEU A 48 2.88 -14.90 39.27
C LEU A 48 4.23 -14.73 39.96
N TYR A 49 4.22 -14.50 41.28
CA TYR A 49 5.42 -14.52 42.11
C TYR A 49 5.09 -15.05 43.52
N PHE A 50 6.11 -15.52 44.23
CA PHE A 50 5.97 -16.04 45.59
C PHE A 50 6.51 -15.01 46.59
N SER A 51 5.72 -14.68 47.62
CA SER A 51 6.16 -13.85 48.75
C SER A 51 6.67 -14.68 49.92
N HIS A 52 6.30 -15.96 49.97
CA HIS A 52 6.80 -16.94 50.92
C HIS A 52 6.88 -18.31 50.26
N PHE A 53 7.94 -19.08 50.53
CA PHE A 53 8.11 -20.44 50.03
C PHE A 53 8.99 -21.25 50.98
N HIS A 54 8.47 -22.37 51.49
CA HIS A 54 9.19 -23.30 52.34
C HIS A 54 8.49 -24.67 52.31
N LEU A 55 9.01 -25.56 51.48
CA LEU A 55 8.53 -26.93 51.26
C LEU A 55 9.61 -27.96 51.64
N GLU A 56 9.23 -29.23 51.75
CA GLU A 56 10.18 -30.33 51.88
C GLU A 56 11.12 -30.37 50.66
N PRO A 57 12.46 -30.41 50.86
CA PRO A 57 13.41 -30.57 49.78
C PRO A 57 13.54 -32.05 49.39
N SER A 58 13.69 -32.32 48.10
CA SER A 58 13.98 -33.66 47.56
C SER A 58 14.66 -33.54 46.21
N TYR A 59 15.45 -34.55 45.83
CA TYR A 59 16.15 -34.56 44.54
C TYR A 59 15.16 -34.33 43.39
N LEU A 60 15.35 -33.25 42.63
CA LEU A 60 14.45 -32.85 41.53
C LEU A 60 12.98 -32.67 41.94
N CYS A 61 12.72 -32.37 43.22
CA CYS A 61 11.38 -32.15 43.77
C CYS A 61 10.42 -33.34 43.58
N GLU A 62 10.92 -34.57 43.78
CA GLU A 62 10.15 -35.81 43.64
C GLU A 62 9.08 -36.03 44.73
N TYR A 63 9.26 -35.47 45.93
CA TYR A 63 8.31 -35.60 47.05
C TYR A 63 7.28 -34.48 47.01
N ASP A 64 7.57 -33.37 47.69
CA ASP A 64 6.71 -32.20 47.76
C ASP A 64 7.13 -31.15 46.75
N TYR A 65 6.16 -30.58 46.03
CA TYR A 65 6.46 -29.59 45.02
C TYR A 65 5.32 -28.62 44.75
N VAL A 66 5.71 -27.46 44.21
CA VAL A 66 4.84 -26.56 43.47
C VAL A 66 5.26 -26.56 42.01
N LYS A 67 4.34 -26.95 41.13
CA LYS A 67 4.53 -26.93 39.67
C LYS A 67 3.67 -25.83 39.06
N VAL A 68 4.28 -25.00 38.21
CA VAL A 68 3.59 -23.94 37.47
C VAL A 68 3.63 -24.29 35.98
N GLU A 69 2.47 -24.35 35.36
CA GLU A 69 2.28 -24.78 33.97
C GLU A 69 1.45 -23.73 33.21
N ALA A 70 1.77 -23.49 31.94
CA ALA A 70 0.93 -22.70 31.03
C ALA A 70 1.02 -23.30 29.62
N GLU A 71 -0.09 -23.40 28.90
CA GLU A 71 -0.13 -23.96 27.54
C GLU A 71 0.55 -25.35 27.42
N GLU A 72 0.35 -26.21 28.43
CA GLU A 72 0.98 -27.55 28.54
C GLU A 72 2.52 -27.55 28.73
N GLU A 73 3.14 -26.37 28.81
CA GLU A 73 4.56 -26.22 29.15
C GLU A 73 4.75 -26.02 30.66
N VAL A 74 5.79 -26.67 31.21
CA VAL A 74 6.18 -26.49 32.61
C VAL A 74 7.07 -25.25 32.70
N LEU A 75 6.52 -24.17 33.24
CA LEU A 75 7.26 -22.91 33.44
C LEU A 75 8.21 -22.98 34.64
N ALA A 76 7.83 -23.71 35.68
CA ALA A 76 8.64 -23.92 36.87
C ALA A 76 8.21 -25.15 37.67
N LEU A 77 9.19 -25.74 38.38
CA LEU A 77 9.00 -26.76 39.40
C LEU A 77 9.85 -26.36 40.60
N PHE A 78 9.23 -26.22 41.78
CA PHE A 78 9.90 -25.73 42.98
C PHE A 78 9.66 -26.62 44.20
N CYS A 79 10.66 -26.73 45.06
CA CYS A 79 10.62 -27.40 46.36
C CYS A 79 11.73 -26.86 47.29
N GLY A 80 11.77 -27.28 48.55
CA GLY A 80 12.77 -26.82 49.51
C GLY A 80 12.53 -25.42 50.09
N GLY A 81 13.54 -24.90 50.79
CA GLY A 81 13.55 -23.54 51.38
C GLY A 81 14.72 -22.66 50.93
N GLU A 82 15.77 -23.25 50.36
CA GLU A 82 16.96 -22.57 49.82
C GLU A 82 17.35 -23.26 48.49
N GLU A 83 17.97 -22.53 47.57
CA GLU A 83 18.38 -23.05 46.25
C GLU A 83 19.59 -23.99 46.37
N THR A 84 19.59 -25.10 45.62
CA THR A 84 20.70 -26.06 45.56
C THR A 84 20.96 -26.50 44.10
N ASP A 85 21.93 -27.39 43.89
CA ASP A 85 22.21 -27.96 42.55
C ASP A 85 21.05 -28.84 42.01
N THR A 86 20.13 -29.28 42.86
CA THR A 86 19.06 -30.24 42.51
C THR A 86 17.65 -29.74 42.86
N GLU A 87 17.54 -28.70 43.68
CA GLU A 87 16.28 -28.07 44.08
C GLU A 87 16.25 -26.61 43.64
N ALA A 88 15.16 -26.23 42.98
CA ALA A 88 14.88 -24.83 42.64
C ALA A 88 13.87 -24.24 43.63
N VAL A 89 14.11 -23.01 44.08
CA VAL A 89 13.15 -22.19 44.82
C VAL A 89 12.75 -20.98 43.97
N PRO A 90 11.62 -20.30 44.29
CA PRO A 90 11.18 -19.16 43.49
C PRO A 90 12.11 -17.94 43.51
N ASP A 91 12.91 -17.70 44.56
CA ASP A 91 13.83 -16.55 44.75
C ASP A 91 13.46 -15.24 43.99
N GLN A 92 12.30 -14.67 44.30
CA GLN A 92 11.76 -13.44 43.65
C GLN A 92 11.55 -13.51 42.13
N LYS A 93 11.73 -14.69 41.52
CA LYS A 93 11.43 -14.96 40.10
C LYS A 93 9.97 -14.67 39.82
N ILE A 94 9.77 -13.87 38.79
CA ILE A 94 8.47 -13.60 38.20
C ILE A 94 8.24 -14.66 37.11
N ILE A 95 7.12 -15.37 37.22
CA ILE A 95 6.68 -16.32 36.21
C ILE A 95 5.54 -15.67 35.42
N THR A 96 5.66 -15.63 34.10
CA THR A 96 4.67 -15.04 33.21
C THR A 96 4.15 -16.10 32.25
N SER A 97 2.83 -16.21 32.09
CA SER A 97 2.24 -17.08 31.06
C SER A 97 2.43 -16.49 29.66
N SER A 98 2.45 -17.34 28.64
CA SER A 98 2.48 -16.94 27.23
C SER A 98 1.13 -16.40 26.73
N ARG A 99 0.02 -16.93 27.26
CA ARG A 99 -1.36 -16.52 26.97
C ARG A 99 -2.12 -16.18 28.26
N ASN A 100 -3.45 -16.26 28.25
CA ASN A 100 -4.34 -15.86 29.34
C ASN A 100 -4.65 -16.96 30.37
N SER A 101 -3.91 -18.07 30.36
CA SER A 101 -4.12 -19.22 31.26
C SER A 101 -2.83 -19.66 31.95
N MET A 102 -2.93 -20.05 33.23
CA MET A 102 -1.85 -20.59 34.04
C MET A 102 -2.39 -21.56 35.10
N SER A 103 -1.74 -22.70 35.29
CA SER A 103 -2.07 -23.67 36.34
C SER A 103 -0.95 -23.72 37.39
N LEU A 104 -1.33 -23.65 38.67
CA LEU A 104 -0.44 -23.94 39.80
C LEU A 104 -0.90 -25.23 40.47
N LEU A 105 -0.01 -26.21 40.56
CA LEU A 105 -0.23 -27.48 41.21
C LEU A 105 0.66 -27.57 42.44
N PHE A 106 0.06 -27.75 43.61
CA PHE A 106 0.76 -28.13 44.84
C PHE A 106 0.51 -29.61 45.10
N SER A 107 1.57 -30.36 45.40
CA SER A 107 1.52 -31.77 45.78
C SER A 107 2.38 -31.99 47.01
N SER A 108 1.86 -32.70 48.01
CA SER A 108 2.63 -33.21 49.14
C SER A 108 2.51 -34.73 49.22
N ASP A 109 3.58 -35.41 49.60
CA ASP A 109 3.63 -36.86 49.76
C ASP A 109 3.07 -37.30 51.14
N PHE A 110 3.28 -38.57 51.52
CA PHE A 110 2.72 -39.15 52.76
C PHE A 110 3.56 -38.84 54.02
N SER A 111 4.75 -38.27 53.85
CA SER A 111 5.71 -37.91 54.89
C SER A 111 5.87 -36.40 55.00
N ASN A 112 6.30 -35.95 56.16
CA ASN A 112 6.78 -34.60 56.42
C ASN A 112 7.61 -34.74 57.68
N GLU A 113 8.93 -34.90 57.54
CA GLU A 113 9.80 -35.12 58.70
C GLU A 113 9.96 -33.84 59.55
N GLU A 114 9.84 -32.67 58.90
CA GLU A 114 9.91 -31.36 59.55
C GLU A 114 8.59 -30.56 59.42
N ARG A 115 8.59 -29.33 59.97
CA ARG A 115 7.43 -28.42 59.94
C ARG A 115 7.59 -27.39 58.83
N TYR A 116 7.17 -27.74 57.62
CA TYR A 116 7.20 -26.86 56.46
C TYR A 116 5.94 -26.01 56.38
N SER A 117 6.09 -24.69 56.44
CA SER A 117 5.00 -23.69 56.46
C SER A 117 4.33 -23.46 55.11
N GLY A 118 4.87 -24.03 54.02
CA GLY A 118 4.28 -23.95 52.69
C GLY A 118 4.56 -22.63 51.99
N PHE A 119 3.59 -22.13 51.22
CA PHE A 119 3.80 -20.99 50.32
C PHE A 119 2.66 -19.97 50.34
N MET A 120 3.02 -18.74 49.99
CA MET A 120 2.09 -17.69 49.59
C MET A 120 2.53 -17.13 48.23
N ALA A 121 1.66 -17.23 47.23
CA ALA A 121 1.88 -16.72 45.89
C ALA A 121 0.85 -15.64 45.56
N HIS A 122 1.26 -14.66 44.75
CA HIS A 122 0.41 -13.60 44.27
C HIS A 122 0.43 -13.60 42.75
N TYR A 123 -0.74 -13.44 42.14
CA TYR A 123 -0.86 -13.31 40.69
C TYR A 123 -1.61 -12.04 40.30
N SER A 124 -1.33 -11.54 39.12
CA SER A 124 -2.03 -10.41 38.50
C SER A 124 -2.07 -10.54 36.98
N ALA A 125 -3.18 -10.12 36.37
CA ALA A 125 -3.31 -9.90 34.95
C ALA A 125 -2.44 -8.72 34.53
N VAL A 126 -1.70 -8.89 33.44
CA VAL A 126 -0.88 -7.86 32.81
C VAL A 126 -1.32 -7.76 31.37
N ASP A 127 -1.61 -6.54 30.95
CA ASP A 127 -1.96 -6.20 29.57
C ASP A 127 -0.85 -6.67 28.62
N VAL A 128 -1.24 -7.31 27.52
CA VAL A 128 -0.32 -7.64 26.43
C VAL A 128 -0.19 -6.41 25.56
N ASP A 129 1.04 -5.96 25.30
CA ASP A 129 1.27 -4.86 24.36
C ASP A 129 1.53 -5.45 22.97
N GLU A 130 0.46 -5.69 22.21
CA GLU A 130 0.57 -6.33 20.90
C GLU A 130 1.37 -5.47 19.90
N CYS A 131 1.47 -4.15 20.12
CA CYS A 131 2.25 -3.26 19.28
C CYS A 131 3.77 -3.38 19.50
N SER A 132 4.18 -3.81 20.69
CA SER A 132 5.59 -4.01 21.04
C SER A 132 6.06 -5.45 20.79
N GLU A 133 5.13 -6.40 20.73
CA GLU A 133 5.42 -7.80 20.44
C GLU A 133 5.68 -7.98 18.94
N ARG A 134 6.97 -8.07 18.58
CA ARG A 134 7.38 -8.37 17.22
C ARG A 134 7.16 -9.85 16.93
N THR A 135 6.07 -10.19 16.27
CA THR A 135 6.00 -11.44 15.51
C THR A 135 6.63 -11.18 14.15
N ASP A 136 7.76 -11.83 13.87
CA ASP A 136 8.57 -11.62 12.66
C ASP A 136 7.87 -12.01 11.33
N GLU A 137 6.61 -12.46 11.36
CA GLU A 137 5.95 -13.02 10.16
C GLU A 137 4.77 -12.21 9.60
N ASP A 138 4.13 -11.29 10.33
CA ASP A 138 3.09 -10.43 9.75
C ASP A 138 2.99 -9.11 10.53
N LEU A 139 3.02 -7.98 9.83
CA LEU A 139 2.80 -6.67 10.44
C LEU A 139 1.37 -6.61 10.99
N LEU A 140 1.25 -6.67 12.32
CA LEU A 140 -0.03 -6.61 13.05
C LEU A 140 -0.89 -5.42 12.62
N CYS A 141 -0.30 -4.27 12.29
CA CYS A 141 -1.00 -3.14 11.70
C CYS A 141 -0.17 -2.58 10.54
N ASP A 142 -0.83 -2.20 9.44
CA ASP A 142 -0.16 -1.70 8.25
C ASP A 142 0.53 -0.34 8.46
N HIS A 143 -0.08 0.54 9.26
CA HIS A 143 0.45 1.88 9.51
C HIS A 143 0.72 2.20 10.98
N LEU A 144 -0.32 2.28 11.81
CA LEU A 144 -0.22 2.73 13.20
C LEU A 144 -0.97 1.74 14.08
N CYS A 145 -0.26 1.16 15.05
CA CYS A 145 -0.81 0.29 16.08
C CYS A 145 -1.05 1.10 17.37
N HIS A 146 -2.22 0.91 17.99
CA HIS A 146 -2.59 1.54 19.25
C HIS A 146 -2.95 0.46 20.27
N ASN A 147 -2.09 0.29 21.29
CA ASN A 147 -2.37 -0.59 22.41
C ASN A 147 -3.33 0.08 23.41
N TYR A 148 -4.24 -0.71 23.98
CA TYR A 148 -5.08 -0.33 25.11
C TYR A 148 -5.27 -1.53 26.04
N ILE A 149 -5.79 -1.27 27.24
CA ILE A 149 -5.96 -2.33 28.24
C ILE A 149 -6.94 -3.40 27.72
N GLY A 150 -6.42 -4.60 27.43
CA GLY A 150 -7.15 -5.75 26.94
C GLY A 150 -7.21 -5.90 25.41
N GLY A 151 -6.41 -5.14 24.66
CA GLY A 151 -6.27 -5.34 23.22
C GLY A 151 -5.68 -4.15 22.47
N TYR A 152 -5.78 -4.18 21.14
CA TYR A 152 -5.25 -3.12 20.28
C TYR A 152 -6.20 -2.80 19.14
N TYR A 153 -5.91 -1.71 18.44
CA TYR A 153 -6.55 -1.40 17.17
C TYR A 153 -5.57 -0.72 16.21
N CYS A 154 -5.80 -0.87 14.92
CA CYS A 154 -5.01 -0.22 13.88
C CYS A 154 -5.67 1.09 13.42
N SER A 155 -4.85 2.00 12.91
CA SER A 155 -5.32 3.21 12.23
C SER A 155 -4.38 3.58 11.09
N CYS A 156 -4.84 4.45 10.20
CA CYS A 156 -4.13 4.80 8.98
C CYS A 156 -3.59 6.23 9.01
N ARG A 157 -2.52 6.45 8.23
CA ARG A 157 -1.98 7.79 7.96
C ARG A 157 -3.00 8.65 7.20
N HIS A 158 -2.78 9.96 7.20
CA HIS A 158 -3.65 10.88 6.47
C HIS A 158 -3.71 10.53 4.97
N GLY A 159 -4.92 10.55 4.38
CA GLY A 159 -5.16 10.16 2.98
C GLY A 159 -5.49 8.68 2.78
N TYR A 160 -5.38 7.87 3.84
CA TYR A 160 -5.70 6.44 3.83
C TYR A 160 -6.94 6.14 4.66
N LEU A 161 -7.58 5.01 4.37
CA LEU A 161 -8.77 4.52 5.05
C LEU A 161 -8.50 3.11 5.58
N LEU A 162 -8.90 2.87 6.82
CA LEU A 162 -8.80 1.54 7.41
C LEU A 162 -9.73 0.58 6.66
N HIS A 163 -9.19 -0.55 6.24
CA HIS A 163 -9.91 -1.59 5.53
C HIS A 163 -10.82 -2.40 6.48
N PHE A 164 -11.71 -3.22 5.92
CA PHE A 164 -12.70 -3.98 6.72
C PHE A 164 -12.07 -5.10 7.56
N ASP A 165 -10.82 -5.47 7.27
CA ASP A 165 -10.04 -6.38 8.10
C ASP A 165 -9.60 -5.72 9.42
N ASN A 166 -9.75 -4.39 9.57
CA ASN A 166 -9.26 -3.59 10.70
C ASN A 166 -7.73 -3.55 10.85
N HIS A 167 -6.99 -3.92 9.81
CA HIS A 167 -5.53 -4.04 9.82
C HIS A 167 -4.86 -3.25 8.71
N THR A 168 -5.32 -3.41 7.47
CA THR A 168 -4.70 -2.81 6.29
C THR A 168 -5.26 -1.42 5.98
N CYS A 169 -4.45 -0.60 5.32
CA CYS A 169 -4.80 0.76 4.96
C CYS A 169 -4.94 0.91 3.45
N ARG A 170 -6.19 1.06 2.99
CA ARG A 170 -6.51 1.29 1.58
C ARG A 170 -6.55 2.77 1.22
N VAL A 171 -6.58 3.05 -0.08
CA VAL A 171 -6.75 4.40 -0.63
C VAL A 171 -7.95 4.50 -1.57
N GLU A 172 -8.48 5.71 -1.72
CA GLU A 172 -9.42 6.05 -2.80
C GLU A 172 -8.64 6.68 -3.95
N CYS A 173 -8.54 5.94 -5.05
CA CYS A 173 -7.65 6.23 -6.19
C CYS A 173 -8.37 6.11 -7.54
N SER A 174 -9.69 6.28 -7.56
CA SER A 174 -10.55 6.08 -8.74
C SER A 174 -11.19 7.35 -9.31
N ASP A 175 -10.68 8.52 -8.93
CA ASP A 175 -11.34 9.81 -9.21
C ASP A 175 -10.74 10.57 -10.41
N GLY A 176 -9.66 10.06 -11.01
CA GLY A 176 -8.90 10.75 -12.05
C GLY A 176 -9.32 10.41 -13.48
N VAL A 177 -9.65 11.43 -14.29
CA VAL A 177 -9.76 11.33 -15.75
C VAL A 177 -8.70 12.20 -16.43
N PHE A 178 -7.78 11.56 -17.14
CA PHE A 178 -6.70 12.21 -17.88
C PHE A 178 -7.17 12.58 -19.29
N ARG A 179 -7.23 13.87 -19.62
CA ARG A 179 -7.71 14.37 -20.92
C ARG A 179 -6.64 15.00 -21.81
N GLU A 180 -5.45 15.23 -21.25
CA GLU A 180 -4.33 15.82 -21.99
C GLU A 180 -3.76 14.84 -23.02
N ARG A 181 -3.15 15.35 -24.10
CA ARG A 181 -2.53 14.51 -25.17
C ARG A 181 -1.36 13.66 -24.70
N SER A 182 -0.75 14.01 -23.57
CA SER A 182 0.29 13.22 -22.93
C SER A 182 0.22 13.43 -21.44
N GLY A 183 0.64 12.43 -20.68
CA GLY A 183 0.70 12.53 -19.23
C GLY A 183 1.36 11.31 -18.62
N GLU A 184 1.43 11.31 -17.29
CA GLU A 184 1.93 10.18 -16.52
C GLU A 184 1.05 9.95 -15.30
N PHE A 185 1.01 8.71 -14.84
CA PHE A 185 0.37 8.29 -13.60
C PHE A 185 1.01 6.98 -13.13
N SER A 186 0.81 6.64 -11.87
CA SER A 186 1.45 5.49 -11.23
C SER A 186 0.53 4.85 -10.21
N SER A 187 0.95 3.72 -9.66
CA SER A 187 0.47 3.29 -8.35
C SER A 187 0.69 4.40 -7.32
N VAL A 188 -0.19 4.44 -6.31
CA VAL A 188 -0.07 5.40 -5.21
C VAL A 188 1.28 5.19 -4.50
N ASP A 189 1.90 6.28 -4.08
CA ASP A 189 3.21 6.35 -3.42
C ASP A 189 4.43 5.84 -4.21
N PHE A 190 4.28 5.43 -5.49
CA PHE A 190 5.41 5.07 -6.35
C PHE A 190 6.53 6.13 -6.32
N PRO A 191 7.81 5.75 -6.10
CA PRO A 191 8.37 4.40 -6.15
C PRO A 191 8.48 3.70 -4.77
N SER A 192 7.65 4.07 -3.80
CA SER A 192 7.48 3.34 -2.53
C SER A 192 6.39 2.27 -2.65
N PRO A 193 6.31 1.32 -1.70
CA PRO A 193 5.31 0.27 -1.72
C PRO A 193 3.89 0.80 -1.91
N TYR A 194 3.11 0.16 -2.78
CA TYR A 194 1.74 0.59 -3.01
C TYR A 194 0.81 0.19 -1.85
N PRO A 195 -0.30 0.93 -1.64
CA PRO A 195 -1.27 0.62 -0.60
C PRO A 195 -1.92 -0.74 -0.80
N LYS A 196 -2.01 -1.52 0.27
CA LYS A 196 -2.74 -2.80 0.32
C LYS A 196 -4.24 -2.58 0.20
N SER A 197 -4.97 -3.65 -0.14
CA SER A 197 -6.44 -3.73 -0.15
C SER A 197 -7.12 -2.60 -0.92
N SER A 198 -6.48 -2.16 -1.99
CA SER A 198 -6.88 -1.01 -2.80
C SER A 198 -7.29 -1.44 -4.21
N ALA A 199 -8.33 -0.77 -4.73
CA ALA A 199 -8.84 -0.96 -6.07
C ALA A 199 -8.86 0.38 -6.80
N CYS A 200 -7.84 0.63 -7.63
CA CYS A 200 -7.65 1.88 -8.34
C CYS A 200 -8.12 1.79 -9.79
N SER A 201 -8.77 2.85 -10.27
CA SER A 201 -9.20 2.98 -11.66
C SER A 201 -8.77 4.31 -12.23
N TYR A 202 -7.90 4.28 -13.25
CA TYR A 202 -7.40 5.44 -13.95
C TYR A 202 -7.98 5.46 -15.36
N ARG A 203 -8.65 6.55 -15.75
CA ARG A 203 -9.25 6.68 -17.08
C ARG A 203 -8.52 7.73 -17.90
N ILE A 204 -8.04 7.36 -19.08
CA ILE A 204 -7.51 8.27 -20.08
C ILE A 204 -8.57 8.45 -21.16
N GLU A 205 -8.91 9.70 -21.48
CA GLU A 205 -9.94 10.05 -22.46
C GLU A 205 -9.51 11.31 -23.22
N VAL A 206 -8.84 11.10 -24.36
CA VAL A 206 -8.43 12.19 -25.27
C VAL A 206 -9.46 12.37 -26.39
N ASP A 207 -9.30 13.43 -27.19
CA ASP A 207 -10.22 13.73 -28.30
C ASP A 207 -10.42 12.53 -29.25
N PRO A 208 -11.64 12.34 -29.79
CA PRO A 208 -11.88 11.34 -30.83
C PRO A 208 -10.96 11.52 -32.04
N GLY A 209 -10.46 10.42 -32.59
CA GLY A 209 -9.52 10.39 -33.72
C GLY A 209 -8.06 10.17 -33.32
N PHE A 210 -7.73 10.26 -32.03
CA PHE A 210 -6.44 9.83 -31.48
C PHE A 210 -6.46 8.36 -31.06
N LYS A 211 -5.27 7.77 -30.97
CA LYS A 211 -4.98 6.50 -30.31
C LYS A 211 -3.91 6.71 -29.25
N LEU A 212 -3.95 5.94 -28.19
CA LEU A 212 -3.01 6.06 -27.08
C LEU A 212 -1.83 5.12 -27.28
N LEU A 213 -0.66 5.59 -26.87
CA LEU A 213 0.55 4.82 -26.74
C LEU A 213 0.92 4.81 -25.25
N LEU A 214 0.90 3.64 -24.63
CA LEU A 214 1.20 3.46 -23.21
C LEU A 214 2.59 2.85 -23.07
N GLN A 215 3.44 3.50 -22.29
CA GLN A 215 4.80 3.10 -22.00
C GLN A 215 4.98 2.93 -20.50
N PHE A 216 5.50 1.78 -20.09
CA PHE A 216 5.74 1.46 -18.68
C PHE A 216 7.14 1.90 -18.26
N ASP A 217 7.25 2.39 -17.02
CA ASP A 217 8.54 2.61 -16.38
C ASP A 217 9.29 1.28 -16.23
N PRO A 218 10.61 1.25 -16.44
CA PRO A 218 11.42 0.05 -16.23
C PRO A 218 11.35 -0.52 -14.81
N ARG A 219 11.06 0.34 -13.81
CA ARG A 219 10.78 -0.10 -12.44
C ARG A 219 9.32 -0.53 -12.37
N PHE A 220 9.13 -1.84 -12.41
CA PHE A 220 7.84 -2.49 -12.32
C PHE A 220 7.96 -3.64 -11.35
N GLU A 221 7.24 -3.56 -10.23
CA GLU A 221 7.20 -4.60 -9.20
C GLU A 221 5.77 -4.70 -8.71
N VAL A 222 5.07 -5.75 -9.10
CA VAL A 222 3.71 -6.06 -8.67
C VAL A 222 3.71 -7.51 -8.20
N GLU A 223 3.09 -7.81 -7.07
CA GLU A 223 3.14 -9.15 -6.47
C GLU A 223 2.66 -10.24 -7.45
N ASP A 224 3.46 -11.30 -7.59
CA ASP A 224 3.19 -12.42 -8.49
C ASP A 224 3.26 -13.78 -7.78
N HIS A 225 2.98 -14.83 -8.54
CA HIS A 225 3.11 -16.21 -8.07
C HIS A 225 3.80 -17.03 -9.17
N PRO A 226 4.70 -17.98 -8.81
CA PRO A 226 5.46 -18.75 -9.80
C PRO A 226 4.58 -19.59 -10.74
N ASP A 227 3.48 -20.15 -10.22
CA ASP A 227 2.65 -21.12 -10.97
C ASP A 227 1.30 -20.56 -11.45
N ILE A 228 0.84 -19.44 -10.88
CA ILE A 228 -0.50 -18.90 -11.13
C ILE A 228 -0.31 -17.47 -11.62
N SER A 229 -0.95 -17.13 -12.74
CA SER A 229 -0.82 -15.79 -13.32
C SER A 229 -1.56 -14.77 -12.45
N CYS A 230 -0.79 -13.89 -11.78
CA CYS A 230 -1.23 -12.73 -11.02
C CYS A 230 -2.43 -12.98 -10.07
N PRO A 231 -2.31 -13.92 -9.11
CA PRO A 231 -3.42 -14.26 -8.21
C PRO A 231 -3.63 -13.22 -7.10
N TYR A 232 -2.58 -12.51 -6.70
CA TYR A 232 -2.57 -11.52 -5.62
C TYR A 232 -2.91 -10.15 -6.21
N ASP A 233 -1.90 -9.54 -6.84
CA ASP A 233 -1.98 -8.19 -7.37
C ASP A 233 -1.92 -8.21 -8.88
N HIS A 234 -2.65 -7.28 -9.49
CA HIS A 234 -2.65 -7.22 -10.94
C HIS A 234 -3.08 -5.88 -11.50
N LEU A 235 -2.46 -5.56 -12.64
CA LEU A 235 -2.85 -4.46 -13.51
C LEU A 235 -3.60 -4.99 -14.74
N LYS A 236 -4.75 -4.41 -15.05
CA LYS A 236 -5.53 -4.69 -16.28
C LYS A 236 -5.77 -3.39 -17.03
N ILE A 237 -5.70 -3.44 -18.35
CA ILE A 237 -5.95 -2.27 -19.21
C ILE A 237 -7.04 -2.63 -20.20
N THR A 238 -8.14 -1.87 -20.20
CA THR A 238 -9.25 -2.02 -21.15
C THR A 238 -9.28 -0.82 -22.09
N THR A 239 -9.28 -1.04 -23.39
CA THR A 239 -9.34 0.00 -24.43
C THR A 239 -10.17 -0.49 -25.60
N GLY A 240 -11.20 0.27 -25.99
CA GLY A 240 -12.05 -0.10 -27.12
C GLY A 240 -12.65 -1.50 -26.94
N SER A 241 -12.28 -2.44 -27.80
CA SER A 241 -12.69 -3.86 -27.73
C SER A 241 -11.60 -4.81 -27.22
N LYS A 242 -10.46 -4.26 -26.76
CA LYS A 242 -9.31 -5.04 -26.30
C LYS A 242 -9.09 -4.91 -24.81
N GLU A 243 -8.59 -5.98 -24.23
CA GLU A 243 -8.10 -6.05 -22.86
C GLU A 243 -6.65 -6.53 -22.87
N PHE A 244 -5.84 -5.96 -22.00
CA PHE A 244 -4.45 -6.31 -21.78
C PHE A 244 -4.25 -6.64 -20.30
N GLY A 245 -3.38 -7.61 -20.03
CA GLY A 245 -3.11 -8.14 -18.71
C GLY A 245 -3.93 -9.41 -18.39
N PRO A 246 -4.00 -9.83 -17.11
CA PRO A 246 -3.37 -9.18 -15.96
C PRO A 246 -1.86 -9.11 -16.06
N PHE A 247 -1.26 -8.02 -15.57
CA PHE A 247 0.18 -7.85 -15.47
C PHE A 247 0.61 -7.81 -14.00
N CYS A 248 1.65 -8.58 -13.69
CA CYS A 248 2.31 -8.68 -12.39
C CYS A 248 3.78 -9.09 -12.59
N GLY A 249 4.53 -9.19 -11.50
CA GLY A 249 5.93 -9.58 -11.45
C GLY A 249 6.88 -8.39 -11.56
N ASN A 250 8.13 -8.68 -11.92
CA ASN A 250 9.23 -7.71 -11.89
C ASN A 250 9.68 -7.25 -13.29
N GLN A 251 8.88 -7.52 -14.32
CA GLN A 251 9.16 -7.13 -15.70
C GLN A 251 7.99 -6.33 -16.26
N PRO A 252 8.23 -5.09 -16.73
CA PRO A 252 7.17 -4.28 -17.30
C PRO A 252 6.64 -4.89 -18.59
N PRO A 253 5.34 -4.72 -18.90
CA PRO A 253 4.81 -5.04 -20.21
C PRO A 253 5.51 -4.27 -21.32
N ALA A 254 5.52 -4.82 -22.53
CA ALA A 254 5.94 -4.09 -23.72
C ALA A 254 5.03 -2.88 -23.98
N GLU A 255 5.51 -1.92 -24.77
CA GLU A 255 4.73 -0.76 -25.19
C GLU A 255 3.38 -1.19 -25.81
N ILE A 256 2.29 -0.55 -25.35
CA ILE A 256 0.93 -0.87 -25.78
C ILE A 256 0.40 0.27 -26.64
N GLN A 257 0.16 -0.02 -27.92
CA GLN A 257 -0.58 0.86 -28.81
C GLN A 257 -2.06 0.49 -28.81
N THR A 258 -2.91 1.41 -28.36
CA THR A 258 -4.34 1.20 -28.29
C THR A 258 -5.01 1.40 -29.65
N ASP A 259 -6.25 0.94 -29.77
CA ASP A 259 -7.12 1.16 -30.92
C ASP A 259 -8.22 2.22 -30.67
N SER A 260 -8.23 2.81 -29.47
CA SER A 260 -9.23 3.78 -29.01
C SER A 260 -8.56 5.03 -28.43
N ASN A 261 -9.28 6.15 -28.44
CA ASN A 261 -8.94 7.38 -27.73
C ASN A 261 -9.21 7.28 -26.22
N VAL A 262 -9.80 6.17 -25.76
CA VAL A 262 -10.13 5.91 -24.35
C VAL A 262 -9.47 4.62 -23.88
N ALA A 263 -8.76 4.70 -22.75
CA ALA A 263 -8.22 3.54 -22.04
C ALA A 263 -8.54 3.65 -20.55
N THR A 264 -8.89 2.53 -19.92
CA THR A 264 -9.09 2.42 -18.47
C THR A 264 -8.06 1.44 -17.92
N VAL A 265 -7.27 1.88 -16.95
CA VAL A 265 -6.29 1.07 -16.22
C VAL A 265 -6.87 0.76 -14.86
N PHE A 266 -7.01 -0.52 -14.55
CA PHE A 266 -7.47 -1.03 -13.26
C PHE A 266 -6.32 -1.71 -12.54
N PHE A 267 -6.07 -1.33 -11.29
CA PHE A 267 -5.06 -1.93 -10.43
C PHE A 267 -5.70 -2.46 -9.15
N HIS A 268 -5.46 -3.74 -8.88
CA HIS A 268 -5.91 -4.44 -7.69
C HIS A 268 -4.69 -4.81 -6.84
N SER A 269 -4.81 -4.58 -5.53
CA SER A 269 -3.85 -4.98 -4.50
C SER A 269 -4.56 -5.77 -3.40
N ASP A 270 -3.98 -6.86 -2.93
CA ASP A 270 -4.48 -7.67 -1.83
C ASP A 270 -4.02 -7.13 -0.46
N ASN A 271 -4.20 -7.91 0.61
CA ASN A 271 -3.93 -7.47 1.98
C ASN A 271 -2.47 -7.66 2.43
N SER A 272 -1.55 -7.96 1.52
CA SER A 272 -0.14 -8.22 1.80
C SER A 272 0.80 -7.58 0.77
N GLY A 273 2.10 -7.88 0.84
CA GLY A 273 3.09 -7.36 -0.08
C GLY A 273 3.68 -5.99 0.29
N GLU A 274 4.91 -5.75 -0.18
CA GLU A 274 5.65 -4.48 -0.04
C GLU A 274 6.26 -4.05 -1.39
N ASN A 275 5.64 -4.49 -2.49
CA ASN A 275 6.15 -4.27 -3.84
C ASN A 275 6.00 -2.79 -4.25
N LEU A 276 6.98 -2.29 -5.02
CA LEU A 276 7.12 -0.85 -5.30
C LEU A 276 6.09 -0.30 -6.31
N GLY A 277 5.42 -1.17 -7.07
CA GLY A 277 4.36 -0.82 -8.00
C GLY A 277 4.86 -0.49 -9.41
N TRP A 278 4.18 0.46 -10.05
CA TRP A 278 4.33 0.72 -11.48
C TRP A 278 4.08 2.19 -11.82
N ARG A 279 4.63 2.64 -12.94
CA ARG A 279 4.34 3.95 -13.53
C ARG A 279 4.13 3.82 -15.03
N ILE A 280 3.14 4.54 -15.56
CA ILE A 280 2.80 4.60 -16.98
C ILE A 280 2.91 6.04 -17.46
N THR A 281 3.63 6.24 -18.55
CA THR A 281 3.57 7.46 -19.36
C THR A 281 2.74 7.17 -20.60
N TYR A 282 1.83 8.07 -20.96
CA TYR A 282 1.02 7.94 -22.16
C TYR A 282 1.21 9.12 -23.11
N THR A 283 1.09 8.84 -24.41
CA THR A 283 1.00 9.86 -25.46
C THR A 283 -0.13 9.52 -26.42
N SER A 284 -0.74 10.53 -27.04
CA SER A 284 -1.75 10.37 -28.07
C SER A 284 -1.13 10.51 -29.45
N THR A 285 -1.32 9.50 -30.30
CA THR A 285 -0.89 9.50 -31.69
C THR A 285 -2.10 9.64 -32.62
N GLY A 286 -2.00 10.56 -33.57
CA GLY A 286 -2.99 10.77 -34.62
C GLY A 286 -2.58 10.08 -35.93
N SER A 287 -3.53 9.92 -36.85
CA SER A 287 -3.20 9.51 -38.22
C SER A 287 -2.23 10.51 -38.87
N LYS A 288 -1.19 10.00 -39.53
CA LYS A 288 -0.21 10.86 -40.21
C LYS A 288 -0.76 11.34 -41.55
N CYS A 289 -0.65 12.63 -41.83
CA CYS A 289 -0.90 13.20 -43.14
C CYS A 289 0.41 13.34 -43.93
N ARG A 290 0.36 12.99 -45.22
CA ARG A 290 1.49 13.21 -46.14
C ARG A 290 1.76 14.72 -46.22
N ALA A 291 3.03 15.12 -46.20
CA ALA A 291 3.41 16.52 -46.46
C ALA A 291 2.81 16.98 -47.81
N PRO A 292 1.99 18.04 -47.83
CA PRO A 292 1.36 18.51 -49.05
C PRO A 292 2.39 19.20 -49.94
N GLU A 293 2.28 18.99 -51.25
CA GLU A 293 3.13 19.67 -52.22
C GLU A 293 2.69 21.13 -52.35
N ALA A 294 3.62 22.07 -52.13
CA ALA A 294 3.36 23.49 -52.24
C ALA A 294 3.14 23.88 -53.72
N PRO A 295 1.98 24.47 -54.07
CA PRO A 295 1.78 25.05 -55.40
C PRO A 295 2.81 26.14 -55.71
N PRO A 296 3.05 26.46 -57.00
CA PRO A 296 3.93 27.56 -57.39
C PRO A 296 3.52 28.88 -56.71
N ASN A 297 4.49 29.56 -56.10
CA ASN A 297 4.31 30.82 -55.36
C ASN A 297 3.43 30.71 -54.10
N ALA A 298 3.09 29.50 -53.64
CA ALA A 298 2.44 29.29 -52.36
C ALA A 298 3.48 29.07 -51.25
N LEU A 299 3.18 29.57 -50.06
CA LEU A 299 3.94 29.39 -48.83
C LEU A 299 3.05 28.63 -47.83
N LEU A 300 3.53 27.46 -47.40
CA LEU A 300 2.87 26.62 -46.40
C LEU A 300 3.52 26.86 -45.03
N THR A 301 2.73 27.11 -44.00
CA THR A 301 3.22 27.36 -42.63
C THR A 301 2.34 26.69 -41.57
N PRO A 302 2.91 26.03 -40.54
CA PRO A 302 4.32 25.71 -40.37
C PRO A 302 4.78 24.63 -41.35
N VAL A 303 6.07 24.64 -41.74
CA VAL A 303 6.69 23.54 -42.48
C VAL A 303 7.20 22.51 -41.46
N GLN A 304 6.60 21.32 -41.45
CA GLN A 304 6.99 20.21 -40.59
C GLN A 304 7.43 19.01 -41.43
N SER A 305 8.29 18.16 -40.85
CA SER A 305 8.72 16.91 -41.49
C SER A 305 7.63 15.84 -41.50
N GLU A 306 6.72 15.89 -40.52
CA GLU A 306 5.54 15.03 -40.41
C GLU A 306 4.37 15.87 -39.91
N TYR A 307 3.16 15.59 -40.41
CA TYR A 307 1.90 16.16 -39.92
C TYR A 307 1.02 15.03 -39.41
N SER A 308 0.23 15.31 -38.39
CA SER A 308 -0.64 14.37 -37.70
C SER A 308 -2.04 14.96 -37.49
N PHE A 309 -3.00 14.10 -37.18
CA PHE A 309 -4.40 14.49 -36.97
C PHE A 309 -4.55 15.76 -36.09
N LYS A 310 -5.40 16.69 -36.54
CA LYS A 310 -5.63 18.06 -36.04
C LYS A 310 -4.48 19.05 -36.25
N ASP A 311 -3.37 18.67 -36.87
CA ASP A 311 -2.41 19.66 -37.35
C ASP A 311 -3.03 20.49 -38.45
N HIS A 312 -2.72 21.77 -38.45
CA HIS A 312 -3.17 22.72 -39.45
C HIS A 312 -1.98 23.37 -40.13
N ILE A 313 -2.13 23.61 -41.43
CA ILE A 313 -1.21 24.44 -42.19
C ILE A 313 -1.97 25.58 -42.84
N VAL A 314 -1.36 26.75 -42.80
CA VAL A 314 -1.83 27.95 -43.44
C VAL A 314 -1.11 28.10 -44.77
N VAL A 315 -1.90 28.15 -45.84
CA VAL A 315 -1.48 28.43 -47.21
C VAL A 315 -1.61 29.93 -47.45
N THR A 316 -0.49 30.56 -47.81
CA THR A 316 -0.42 31.97 -48.23
C THR A 316 0.29 32.07 -49.57
N CYS A 317 0.30 33.23 -50.21
CA CYS A 317 1.02 33.45 -51.47
C CYS A 317 2.23 34.38 -51.30
N SER A 318 3.27 34.15 -52.10
CA SER A 318 4.41 35.05 -52.22
C SER A 318 3.97 36.46 -52.67
N PRO A 319 4.71 37.52 -52.32
CA PRO A 319 4.38 38.89 -52.72
C PRO A 319 4.13 39.03 -54.23
N GLY A 320 3.03 39.70 -54.59
CA GLY A 320 2.61 39.86 -56.00
C GLY A 320 1.70 38.76 -56.53
N PHE A 321 1.29 37.83 -55.67
CA PHE A 321 0.30 36.80 -55.97
C PHE A 321 -0.86 36.84 -54.96
N THR A 322 -2.04 36.38 -55.39
CA THR A 322 -3.26 36.30 -54.59
C THR A 322 -3.74 34.85 -54.59
N LEU A 323 -4.15 34.35 -53.42
CA LEU A 323 -4.63 32.98 -53.27
C LEU A 323 -6.04 32.89 -53.85
N MET A 324 -6.29 31.93 -54.73
CA MET A 324 -7.60 31.71 -55.33
C MET A 324 -8.14 30.34 -54.95
N LYS A 325 -9.36 30.31 -54.40
CA LYS A 325 -10.10 29.08 -54.11
C LYS A 325 -11.53 29.24 -54.57
N ASP A 326 -11.99 28.31 -55.41
CA ASP A 326 -13.38 28.23 -55.89
C ASP A 326 -13.93 29.54 -56.49
N GLY A 327 -13.05 30.35 -57.11
CA GLY A 327 -13.39 31.63 -57.76
C GLY A 327 -13.28 32.87 -56.86
N GLU A 328 -12.96 32.70 -55.57
CA GLU A 328 -12.77 33.80 -54.62
C GLU A 328 -11.29 34.03 -54.31
N ASN A 329 -10.95 35.31 -54.11
CA ASN A 329 -9.63 35.72 -53.63
C ASN A 329 -9.60 35.67 -52.11
N LEU A 330 -8.63 34.94 -51.55
CA LEU A 330 -8.43 34.78 -50.12
C LEU A 330 -7.05 35.32 -49.71
N ASP A 331 -6.94 35.81 -48.48
CA ASP A 331 -5.65 36.20 -47.90
C ASP A 331 -4.85 34.98 -47.45
N TYR A 332 -5.55 33.98 -46.91
CA TYR A 332 -4.99 32.70 -46.49
C TYR A 332 -6.05 31.59 -46.59
N TYR A 333 -5.58 30.34 -46.60
CA TYR A 333 -6.45 29.16 -46.51
C TYR A 333 -5.87 28.15 -45.53
N GLN A 334 -6.70 27.56 -44.69
CA GLN A 334 -6.26 26.59 -43.69
C GLN A 334 -6.61 25.17 -44.12
N LEU A 335 -5.60 24.32 -44.21
CA LEU A 335 -5.76 22.88 -44.37
C LEU A 335 -5.64 22.22 -43.00
N GLU A 336 -6.48 21.23 -42.74
CA GLU A 336 -6.47 20.45 -41.50
C GLU A 336 -6.21 18.98 -41.81
N CYS A 337 -5.33 18.33 -41.05
CA CYS A 337 -5.09 16.91 -41.15
C CYS A 337 -6.22 16.14 -40.44
N GLN A 338 -6.95 15.34 -41.22
CA GLN A 338 -8.14 14.62 -40.76
C GLN A 338 -7.80 13.26 -40.16
N SER A 339 -8.77 12.64 -39.50
CA SER A 339 -8.62 11.38 -38.75
C SER A 339 -8.21 10.19 -39.62
N GLU A 340 -8.50 10.24 -40.91
CA GLU A 340 -8.17 9.26 -41.93
C GLU A 340 -6.76 9.43 -42.52
N GLY A 341 -6.03 10.48 -42.13
CA GLY A 341 -4.70 10.78 -42.65
C GLY A 341 -4.69 11.52 -44.00
N SER A 342 -5.83 12.09 -44.41
CA SER A 342 -5.92 13.03 -45.54
C SER A 342 -6.06 14.48 -45.06
N TRP A 343 -5.66 15.42 -45.91
CA TRP A 343 -5.94 16.84 -45.69
C TRP A 343 -7.39 17.16 -46.05
N SER A 344 -7.98 18.12 -45.34
CA SER A 344 -9.34 18.63 -45.56
C SER A 344 -9.61 19.06 -47.01
N SER A 345 -8.58 19.54 -47.72
CA SER A 345 -8.62 19.77 -49.16
C SER A 345 -7.22 19.70 -49.79
N SER A 346 -7.12 19.90 -51.10
CA SER A 346 -5.85 20.21 -51.76
C SER A 346 -5.45 21.68 -51.53
N PRO A 347 -4.15 22.03 -51.53
CA PRO A 347 -3.69 23.41 -51.44
C PRO A 347 -4.22 24.28 -52.60
N PRO A 348 -4.83 25.45 -52.34
CA PRO A 348 -5.29 26.37 -53.39
C PRO A 348 -4.13 26.97 -54.18
N GLN A 349 -4.40 27.46 -55.39
CA GLN A 349 -3.38 27.99 -56.29
C GLN A 349 -3.19 29.51 -56.09
N CYS A 350 -1.96 29.98 -56.29
CA CYS A 350 -1.62 31.40 -56.29
C CYS A 350 -1.65 31.95 -57.72
N GLN A 351 -2.44 32.98 -57.97
CA GLN A 351 -2.46 33.69 -59.25
C GLN A 351 -1.74 35.03 -59.13
N LYS A 352 -1.08 35.47 -60.21
CA LYS A 352 -0.39 36.76 -60.22
C LYS A 352 -1.44 37.85 -60.00
N ALA A 353 -1.22 38.70 -59.02
CA ALA A 353 -2.08 39.86 -58.81
C ALA A 353 -1.99 40.72 -60.08
N ASP A 354 -3.11 40.92 -60.76
CA ASP A 354 -3.16 41.82 -61.90
C ASP A 354 -2.71 43.19 -61.41
N ARG A 355 -1.59 43.68 -61.97
CA ARG A 355 -1.27 45.10 -61.91
C ARG A 355 -2.30 45.81 -62.80
N GLY A 356 -3.51 46.00 -62.27
CA GLY A 356 -4.42 47.01 -62.77
C GLY A 356 -3.65 48.32 -62.81
N GLY A 357 -3.45 48.83 -64.02
CA GLY A 357 -2.67 50.03 -64.25
C GLY A 357 -3.27 51.19 -63.48
N ASP A 358 -2.47 51.77 -62.60
CA ASP A 358 -2.31 53.20 -62.50
C ASP A 358 -0.92 53.47 -61.96
N ALA A 359 -0.04 53.86 -62.87
CA ALA A 359 1.22 54.50 -62.54
C ALA A 359 0.91 55.88 -61.95
N LEU A 360 0.49 55.95 -60.69
CA LEU A 360 0.57 57.18 -59.93
C LEU A 360 2.01 57.36 -59.45
N CYS A 361 2.73 58.09 -60.30
CA CYS A 361 4.01 58.69 -60.01
C CYS A 361 3.85 59.61 -58.78
N PHE A 362 4.22 59.12 -57.59
CA PHE A 362 4.50 60.02 -56.47
C PHE A 362 5.96 60.49 -56.60
N THR A 363 6.07 61.74 -57.01
CA THR A 363 7.31 62.50 -57.05
C THR A 363 7.95 62.55 -55.66
N SER A 364 9.27 62.48 -55.67
CA SER A 364 10.15 62.64 -54.52
C SER A 364 10.03 64.04 -53.90
N SER A 365 9.95 64.09 -52.57
CA SER A 365 10.69 65.08 -51.75
C SER A 365 10.76 64.61 -50.28
N PRO A 366 11.88 64.89 -49.58
CA PRO A 366 12.25 64.20 -48.35
C PRO A 366 11.71 64.92 -47.11
N ILE A 367 11.25 64.17 -46.10
CA ILE A 367 11.07 64.71 -44.75
C ILE A 367 11.96 63.93 -43.79
N THR A 368 12.85 64.73 -43.23
CA THR A 368 13.85 64.54 -42.18
C THR A 368 13.44 63.62 -41.03
N ALA A 369 14.40 62.79 -40.62
CA ALA A 369 14.34 62.01 -39.40
C ALA A 369 14.14 62.89 -38.16
N HIS A 370 13.22 62.48 -37.27
CA HIS A 370 13.28 62.81 -35.86
C HIS A 370 13.22 61.52 -35.04
N ILE A 371 14.38 61.18 -34.47
CA ILE A 371 14.53 60.20 -33.40
C ILE A 371 13.87 60.80 -32.16
N SER A 372 13.05 60.01 -31.47
CA SER A 372 12.72 60.24 -30.07
C SER A 372 12.76 58.90 -29.35
N LEU A 373 13.87 58.69 -28.64
CA LEU A 373 13.95 57.73 -27.55
C LEU A 373 12.90 58.10 -26.50
N ILE A 374 12.08 57.14 -26.11
CA ILE A 374 11.44 57.14 -24.79
C ILE A 374 11.85 55.82 -24.13
N LEU A 375 12.82 55.93 -23.23
CA LEU A 375 13.08 55.00 -22.14
C LEU A 375 12.27 55.46 -20.92
N ILE A 376 12.18 54.56 -19.93
CA ILE A 376 11.72 54.71 -18.54
C ILE A 376 10.22 54.32 -18.41
N ASN A 377 9.82 53.30 -17.64
CA ASN A 377 10.45 52.57 -16.53
C ASN A 377 9.95 51.12 -16.51
#